data_AF-A0A8E6EU40-F1
#
_entry.id   AF-A0A8E6EU40-F1
#
_cell.length_a   1.000
_cell.length_b   1.000
_cell.length_c   1.000
_cell.angle_alpha   90.00
_cell.angle_beta   90.00
_cell.angle_gamma   90.00
#
_symmetry.space_group_name_H-M   'P 1'
#
loop_
_entity.id
_entity.type
_entity.pdbx_description
1 polymer ?
#
loop_
_entity_poly.entity_id
_entity_poly.type
_entity_poly.pdbx_seq_one_letter_code
_entity_poly.pdbx_strand_id
1 'polypeptide(L)'
;MKLRSHRRSALSLTEVLVAIFILAIGLMALMALFPIGALQMAQAMKDDRTATAAANADRQFRLFWKYAWLNGNGGLNPESAVFTLQPGIAALDNRNSGVTPGYIVSNATATPAGQGAVLPAPNTVDPTTLTVPSMPVFLDPIGVALQQTINSNFWVAGLTGGGANASRYIARRDVLFPASNGTPQAISQQPFTRLNFCSLLDDFTFNDVGRAGNPNYSAGQPGYFPVKREGDYNYGWMIQRLKNNIRYEVNLNVVVFRRRPATDVANQEYIYGVSANGNLLPNTAGLAYTSNSNIVTLNYSGARPPIKRGTWIMNASQYAVTEHSGALNGPTVDQYLRQFADFYRVVSVQEATTATGGTMDIEIQTPLKPLPQPGQIPGTNNYARFTNGRTWQVLIVMDNVTEVFDRGTISAFGTPAP
;
A
#
# COMPACT_ATOMS: atom_id res chain seq x y z
N MET A 1 71.46 21.30 54.53
CA MET A 1 70.45 20.34 54.02
C MET A 1 70.51 20.37 52.49
N LYS A 2 71.11 19.36 51.85
CA LYS A 2 71.50 19.38 50.43
C LYS A 2 70.40 18.70 49.60
N LEU A 3 69.58 19.48 48.88
CA LEU A 3 68.55 18.96 47.97
C LEU A 3 69.25 18.31 46.75
N ARG A 4 69.35 16.98 46.73
CA ARG A 4 69.79 16.22 45.54
C ARG A 4 68.71 16.34 44.48
N SER A 5 68.94 17.12 43.43
CA SER A 5 68.04 17.14 42.27
C SER A 5 68.12 15.79 41.57
N HIS A 6 67.10 14.95 41.75
CA HIS A 6 66.88 13.79 40.91
C HIS A 6 66.60 14.29 39.49
N ARG A 7 67.62 14.24 38.61
CA ARG A 7 67.39 14.40 37.17
C ARG A 7 66.58 13.19 36.73
N ARG A 8 65.32 13.40 36.37
CA ARG A 8 64.49 12.37 35.75
C ARG A 8 65.18 11.97 34.44
N SER A 9 65.37 10.67 34.22
CA SER A 9 65.89 10.17 32.95
C SER A 9 64.95 10.62 31.82
N ALA A 10 65.51 11.14 30.72
CA ALA A 10 64.73 11.49 29.55
C ALA A 10 64.00 10.24 29.00
N LEU A 11 62.79 10.41 28.50
CA LEU A 11 62.01 9.35 27.83
C LEU A 11 62.82 8.78 26.66
N SER A 12 62.83 7.45 26.52
CA SER A 12 63.53 6.81 25.40
C SER A 12 62.77 7.05 24.08
N LEU A 13 63.49 7.18 22.96
CA LEU A 13 62.88 7.37 21.64
C LEU A 13 61.91 6.23 21.28
N THR A 14 62.19 5.02 21.75
CA THR A 14 61.31 3.85 21.62
C THR A 14 59.99 4.04 22.36
N GLU A 15 60.01 4.61 23.55
CA GLU A 15 58.81 4.84 24.36
C GLU A 15 57.89 5.88 23.71
N VAL A 16 58.47 6.94 23.11
CA VAL A 16 57.71 7.93 22.32
C VAL A 16 57.11 7.32 21.07
N LEU A 17 57.85 6.48 20.33
CA LEU A 17 57.33 5.82 19.12
C LEU A 17 56.21 4.85 19.44
N VAL A 18 56.33 4.08 20.52
CA VAL A 18 55.25 3.19 20.98
C VAL A 18 54.02 4.00 21.40
N ALA A 19 54.20 5.12 22.09
CA ALA A 19 53.09 6.00 22.47
C ALA A 19 52.36 6.56 21.24
N ILE A 20 53.08 7.05 20.23
CA ILE A 20 52.48 7.56 18.98
C ILE A 20 51.79 6.43 18.20
N PHE A 21 52.38 5.23 18.16
CA PHE A 21 51.79 4.08 17.50
C PHE A 21 50.45 3.66 18.14
N ILE A 22 50.40 3.58 19.47
CA ILE A 22 49.17 3.29 20.22
C ILE A 22 48.13 4.39 19.99
N LEU A 23 48.54 5.66 20.01
CA LEU A 23 47.64 6.79 19.73
C LEU A 23 47.09 6.75 18.29
N ALA A 24 47.91 6.38 17.31
CA ALA A 24 47.48 6.24 15.91
C ALA A 24 46.44 5.11 15.75
N ILE A 25 46.65 3.97 16.41
CA ILE A 25 45.67 2.88 16.43
C ILE A 25 44.37 3.34 17.10
N GLY A 26 44.45 4.04 18.23
CA GLY A 26 43.29 4.60 18.93
C GLY A 26 42.48 5.57 18.06
N LEU A 27 43.15 6.47 17.34
CA LEU A 27 42.49 7.40 16.42
C LEU A 27 41.86 6.71 15.20
N MET A 28 42.54 5.70 14.62
CA MET A 28 41.95 4.90 13.54
C MET A 28 40.69 4.16 14.00
N ALA A 29 40.69 3.62 15.22
CA ALA A 29 39.51 2.97 15.79
C ALA A 29 38.34 3.95 15.99
N LEU A 30 38.61 5.18 16.47
CA LEU A 30 37.57 6.21 16.63
C LEU A 30 36.99 6.68 15.30
N MET A 31 37.82 6.84 14.27
CA MET A 31 37.35 7.21 12.93
C MET A 31 36.45 6.12 12.31
N ALA A 32 36.71 4.85 12.59
CA ALA A 32 35.87 3.74 12.12
C ALA A 32 34.51 3.66 12.86
N LEU A 33 34.44 4.11 14.12
CA LEU A 33 33.22 4.04 14.91
C LEU A 33 32.19 5.12 14.51
N PHE A 34 32.64 6.29 14.04
CA PHE A 34 31.75 7.39 13.69
C PHE A 34 30.75 7.06 12.56
N PRO A 35 31.15 6.48 11.41
CA PRO A 35 30.20 6.08 10.36
C PRO A 35 29.17 5.04 10.83
N ILE A 36 29.57 4.12 11.72
CA ILE A 36 28.66 3.10 12.27
C ILE A 36 27.62 3.75 13.17
N GLY A 37 28.05 4.64 14.08
CA GLY A 37 27.14 5.40 14.94
C GLY A 37 26.18 6.29 14.15
N ALA A 38 26.67 6.96 13.10
CA ALA A 38 25.86 7.77 12.21
C ALA A 38 24.80 6.94 11.46
N LEU A 39 25.16 5.74 10.97
CA LEU A 39 24.22 4.83 10.30
C LEU A 39 23.13 4.35 11.27
N GLN A 40 23.49 3.98 12.50
CA GLN A 40 22.52 3.55 13.52
C GLN A 40 21.58 4.69 13.92
N MET A 41 22.10 5.91 14.09
CA MET A 41 21.27 7.08 14.39
C MET A 41 20.32 7.40 13.23
N ALA A 42 20.77 7.33 11.99
CA ALA A 42 19.93 7.55 10.82
C ALA A 42 18.81 6.50 10.69
N GLN A 43 19.10 5.24 11.02
CA GLN A 43 18.08 4.17 11.07
C GLN A 43 17.09 4.42 12.21
N ALA A 44 17.56 4.74 13.42
CA ALA A 44 16.70 5.04 14.56
C ALA A 44 15.76 6.23 14.27
N MET A 45 16.27 7.30 13.65
CA MET A 45 15.44 8.44 13.24
C MET A 45 14.41 8.06 12.18
N LYS A 46 14.78 7.21 11.22
CA LYS A 46 13.86 6.70 10.21
C LYS A 46 12.73 5.90 10.87
N ASP A 47 13.06 5.01 11.78
CA ASP A 47 12.11 4.13 12.47
C ASP A 47 11.19 4.93 13.41
N ASP A 48 11.70 5.96 14.08
CA ASP A 48 10.92 6.86 14.92
C ASP A 48 9.90 7.68 14.10
N ARG A 49 10.33 8.25 12.97
CA ARG A 49 9.45 9.01 12.08
C ARG A 49 8.40 8.13 11.41
N THR A 50 8.74 6.91 11.00
CA THR A 50 7.77 5.98 10.39
C THR A 50 6.75 5.51 11.42
N ALA A 51 7.17 5.21 12.65
CA ALA A 51 6.27 4.88 13.75
C ALA A 51 5.31 6.04 14.08
N THR A 52 5.84 7.27 14.14
CA THR A 52 5.04 8.49 14.37
C THR A 52 4.04 8.73 13.24
N ALA A 53 4.48 8.63 11.98
CA ALA A 53 3.60 8.74 10.81
C ALA A 53 2.48 7.69 10.86
N ALA A 54 2.83 6.44 11.18
CA ALA A 54 1.86 5.37 11.26
C ALA A 54 0.86 5.53 12.42
N ALA A 55 1.28 6.09 13.56
CA ALA A 55 0.39 6.37 14.69
C ALA A 55 -0.60 7.50 14.34
N ASN A 56 -0.14 8.54 13.65
CA ASN A 56 -1.00 9.62 13.16
C ASN A 56 -2.02 9.11 12.13
N ALA A 57 -1.55 8.30 11.17
CA ALA A 57 -2.39 7.68 10.16
C ALA A 57 -3.48 6.78 10.76
N ASP A 58 -3.14 5.95 11.75
CA ASP A 58 -4.11 5.08 12.44
C ASP A 58 -5.19 5.90 13.16
N ARG A 59 -4.80 6.93 13.91
CA ARG A 59 -5.76 7.82 14.61
C ARG A 59 -6.69 8.53 13.65
N GLN A 60 -6.16 9.06 12.55
CA GLN A 60 -6.97 9.72 11.53
C GLN A 60 -7.94 8.75 10.87
N PHE A 61 -7.51 7.53 10.54
CA PHE A 61 -8.38 6.51 9.97
C PHE A 61 -9.48 6.10 10.93
N ARG A 62 -9.20 5.94 12.23
CA ARG A 62 -10.23 5.62 13.24
C ARG A 62 -11.29 6.71 13.32
N LEU A 63 -10.88 7.98 13.31
CA LEU A 63 -11.81 9.11 13.27
C LEU A 63 -12.65 9.07 11.99
N PHE A 64 -12.00 8.92 10.84
CA PHE A 64 -12.66 8.77 9.55
C PHE A 64 -13.70 7.65 9.56
N TRP A 65 -13.32 6.46 10.02
CA TRP A 65 -14.18 5.28 10.07
C TRP A 65 -15.35 5.48 11.01
N LYS A 66 -15.11 6.09 12.19
CA LYS A 66 -16.16 6.45 13.13
C LYS A 66 -17.16 7.44 12.54
N TYR A 67 -16.70 8.50 11.87
CA TYR A 67 -17.57 9.49 11.23
C TYR A 67 -18.36 8.92 10.06
N ALA A 68 -17.79 7.95 9.33
CA ALA A 68 -18.50 7.27 8.27
C ALA A 68 -19.70 6.48 8.83
N TRP A 69 -19.51 5.74 9.92
CA TRP A 69 -20.52 4.82 10.44
C TRP A 69 -21.43 5.36 11.55
N LEU A 70 -21.00 6.37 12.30
CA LEU A 70 -21.78 6.94 13.40
C LEU A 70 -22.35 8.32 13.07
N ASN A 71 -23.59 8.56 13.45
CA ASN A 71 -24.21 9.88 13.43
C ASN A 71 -23.84 10.70 14.69
N GLY A 72 -24.22 11.97 14.72
CA GLY A 72 -23.96 12.87 15.86
C GLY A 72 -24.57 12.41 17.20
N ASN A 73 -25.57 11.53 17.17
CA ASN A 73 -26.19 10.94 18.36
C ASN A 73 -25.52 9.62 18.79
N GLY A 74 -24.45 9.20 18.10
CA GLY A 74 -23.76 7.92 18.35
C GLY A 74 -24.48 6.69 17.80
N GLY A 75 -25.60 6.86 17.09
CA GLY A 75 -26.28 5.79 16.37
C GLY A 75 -25.63 5.49 15.02
N LEU A 76 -25.95 4.35 14.40
CA LEU A 76 -25.45 3.99 13.08
C LEU A 76 -26.05 4.89 11.98
N ASN A 77 -25.21 5.35 11.06
CA ASN A 77 -25.65 5.91 9.80
C ASN A 77 -26.25 4.80 8.92
N PRO A 78 -27.33 5.07 8.16
CA PRO A 78 -27.83 4.12 7.18
C PRO A 78 -26.78 3.89 6.10
N GLU A 79 -26.60 2.65 5.63
CA GLU A 79 -25.54 2.27 4.69
C GLU A 79 -25.56 3.10 3.40
N SER A 80 -26.75 3.44 2.90
CA SER A 80 -26.91 4.31 1.73
C SER A 80 -26.26 5.68 1.91
N ALA A 81 -26.33 6.27 3.11
CA ALA A 81 -25.65 7.50 3.43
C ALA A 81 -24.13 7.28 3.51
N VAL A 82 -23.67 6.20 4.15
CA VAL A 82 -22.24 5.87 4.25
C VAL A 82 -21.61 5.71 2.87
N PHE A 83 -22.26 4.99 1.96
CA PHE A 83 -21.77 4.74 0.60
C PHE A 83 -21.75 5.97 -0.29
N THR A 84 -22.70 6.88 -0.08
CA THR A 84 -22.73 8.16 -0.78
C THR A 84 -21.61 9.07 -0.26
N LEU A 85 -21.35 9.03 1.06
CA LEU A 85 -20.32 9.83 1.69
C LEU A 85 -18.91 9.28 1.43
N GLN A 86 -18.73 7.97 1.25
CA GLN A 86 -17.42 7.33 1.21
C GLN A 86 -17.27 6.30 0.08
N PRO A 87 -16.71 6.68 -1.08
CA PRO A 87 -16.56 5.79 -2.23
C PRO A 87 -15.61 4.63 -1.94
N GLY A 88 -14.63 4.83 -1.05
CA GLY A 88 -13.74 3.77 -0.55
C GLY A 88 -14.48 2.63 0.16
N ILE A 89 -15.55 2.95 0.90
CA ILE A 89 -16.32 1.95 1.65
C ILE A 89 -17.20 1.14 0.71
N ALA A 90 -17.82 1.78 -0.28
CA ALA A 90 -18.61 1.07 -1.30
C ALA A 90 -17.72 0.16 -2.18
N ALA A 91 -16.43 0.51 -2.35
CA ALA A 91 -15.46 -0.31 -3.07
C ALA A 91 -15.13 -1.65 -2.37
N LEU A 92 -15.40 -1.79 -1.06
CA LEU A 92 -15.24 -3.05 -0.32
C LEU A 92 -16.24 -4.12 -0.79
N ASP A 93 -17.45 -3.70 -1.17
CA ASP A 93 -18.51 -4.57 -1.68
C ASP A 93 -18.38 -4.77 -3.20
N ASN A 94 -18.10 -3.67 -3.91
CA ASN A 94 -17.94 -3.67 -5.34
C ASN A 94 -16.77 -2.76 -5.72
N ARG A 95 -15.63 -3.34 -6.07
CA ARG A 95 -14.43 -2.60 -6.49
C ARG A 95 -14.61 -1.61 -7.63
N ASN A 96 -15.69 -1.66 -8.41
CA ASN A 96 -15.99 -0.69 -9.46
C ASN A 96 -16.82 0.49 -8.95
N SER A 97 -17.31 0.41 -7.70
CA SER A 97 -18.04 1.49 -7.04
C SER A 97 -17.15 2.73 -6.85
N GLY A 98 -17.71 3.91 -7.06
CA GLY A 98 -17.01 5.19 -6.99
C GLY A 98 -16.09 5.51 -8.18
N VAL A 99 -16.02 4.64 -9.20
CA VAL A 99 -15.45 5.04 -10.50
C VAL A 99 -16.51 5.89 -11.20
N THR A 100 -16.29 7.20 -11.26
CA THR A 100 -17.30 8.16 -11.76
C THR A 100 -17.76 7.76 -13.16
N PRO A 101 -19.07 7.71 -13.42
CA PRO A 101 -19.69 7.42 -14.71
C PRO A 101 -19.39 8.37 -15.89
N GLY A 102 -18.20 8.96 -16.00
CA GLY A 102 -17.73 9.49 -17.30
C GLY A 102 -17.38 8.37 -18.28
N TYR A 103 -17.26 7.14 -17.76
CA TYR A 103 -17.03 5.90 -18.50
C TYR A 103 -17.92 4.77 -17.92
N ILE A 104 -19.19 5.07 -17.59
CA ILE A 104 -20.18 4.03 -17.79
C ILE A 104 -20.21 3.86 -19.30
N VAL A 105 -19.86 2.66 -19.76
CA VAL A 105 -20.22 2.21 -21.10
C VAL A 105 -21.72 2.43 -21.20
N SER A 106 -22.16 3.54 -21.78
CA SER A 106 -23.56 3.95 -21.91
C SER A 106 -24.33 3.06 -22.90
N ASN A 107 -23.87 1.83 -23.09
CA ASN A 107 -24.44 0.80 -23.94
C ASN A 107 -24.61 -0.52 -23.19
N ALA A 108 -25.03 -0.49 -21.92
CA ALA A 108 -25.65 -1.68 -21.32
C ALA A 108 -27.03 -2.00 -21.94
N THR A 109 -27.59 -1.10 -22.77
CA THR A 109 -28.82 -1.33 -23.56
C THR A 109 -28.59 -1.53 -25.05
N ALA A 110 -27.37 -1.37 -25.55
CA ALA A 110 -27.04 -1.78 -26.92
C ALA A 110 -26.02 -2.91 -26.84
N THR A 111 -26.51 -4.15 -26.85
CA THR A 111 -25.72 -5.30 -27.29
C THR A 111 -25.63 -5.24 -28.83
N PRO A 112 -24.50 -4.83 -29.45
CA PRO A 112 -24.23 -5.28 -30.80
C PRO A 112 -23.99 -6.78 -30.70
N ALA A 113 -24.82 -7.56 -31.38
CA ALA A 113 -24.65 -9.01 -31.48
C ALA A 113 -23.22 -9.31 -31.99
N GLY A 114 -22.32 -9.75 -31.11
CA GLY A 114 -20.98 -10.19 -31.51
C GLY A 114 -19.81 -9.77 -30.61
N GLN A 115 -19.98 -8.84 -29.66
CA GLN A 115 -18.92 -8.59 -28.66
C GLN A 115 -19.09 -9.53 -27.47
N GLY A 116 -18.06 -10.35 -27.24
CA GLY A 116 -18.01 -11.37 -26.20
C GLY A 116 -18.45 -10.81 -24.84
N ALA A 117 -19.30 -11.59 -24.17
CA ALA A 117 -19.97 -11.28 -22.92
C ALA A 117 -19.17 -10.30 -22.04
N VAL A 118 -19.69 -9.08 -21.90
CA VAL A 118 -19.41 -8.25 -20.73
C VAL A 118 -19.72 -9.15 -19.54
N LEU A 119 -18.69 -9.55 -18.79
CA LEU A 119 -18.88 -10.34 -17.58
C LEU A 119 -19.96 -9.62 -16.78
N PRO A 120 -21.09 -10.28 -16.45
CA PRO A 120 -22.15 -9.64 -15.71
C PRO A 120 -21.53 -8.93 -14.51
N ALA A 121 -21.87 -7.67 -14.30
CA ALA A 121 -21.56 -6.99 -13.04
C ALA A 121 -21.96 -7.99 -11.94
N PRO A 122 -21.07 -8.32 -10.98
CA PRO A 122 -21.29 -9.43 -10.04
C PRO A 122 -22.72 -9.35 -9.51
N ASN A 123 -23.56 -10.26 -10.01
CA ASN A 123 -25.01 -10.15 -9.91
C ASN A 123 -25.43 -10.50 -8.47
N THR A 124 -26.13 -9.55 -7.85
CA THR A 124 -27.28 -9.71 -6.93
C THR A 124 -27.22 -10.57 -5.67
N VAL A 125 -26.19 -11.37 -5.38
CA VAL A 125 -26.07 -11.90 -4.02
C VAL A 125 -25.59 -10.78 -3.14
N ASP A 126 -26.54 -10.26 -2.35
CA ASP A 126 -26.30 -9.15 -1.46
C ASP A 126 -25.08 -9.46 -0.57
N PRO A 127 -23.94 -8.77 -0.81
CA PRO A 127 -22.73 -9.08 -0.10
C PRO A 127 -22.87 -8.74 1.40
N THR A 128 -23.97 -8.11 1.83
CA THR A 128 -24.36 -7.96 3.24
C THR A 128 -24.54 -9.28 3.99
N THR A 129 -24.83 -10.39 3.31
CA THR A 129 -25.15 -11.66 3.99
C THR A 129 -23.95 -12.60 4.13
N LEU A 130 -22.86 -12.31 3.41
CA LEU A 130 -21.72 -13.21 3.35
C LEU A 130 -20.81 -13.03 4.56
N THR A 131 -20.53 -14.13 5.26
CA THR A 131 -19.54 -14.23 6.35
C THR A 131 -18.09 -14.27 5.84
N VAL A 132 -17.88 -13.86 4.59
CA VAL A 132 -16.59 -13.93 3.89
C VAL A 132 -15.90 -12.55 3.94
N PRO A 133 -14.57 -12.49 3.85
CA PRO A 133 -13.87 -11.21 3.78
C PRO A 133 -14.34 -10.35 2.60
N SER A 134 -14.35 -9.03 2.76
CA SER A 134 -14.66 -8.10 1.66
C SER A 134 -13.53 -8.05 0.63
N MET A 135 -13.73 -7.31 -0.46
CA MET A 135 -12.60 -6.91 -1.30
C MET A 135 -11.69 -5.95 -0.50
N PRO A 136 -10.37 -6.02 -0.68
CA PRO A 136 -9.46 -5.03 -0.12
C PRO A 136 -9.52 -3.75 -0.95
N VAL A 137 -9.40 -2.61 -0.28
CA VAL A 137 -9.39 -1.28 -0.90
C VAL A 137 -8.20 -0.50 -0.35
N PHE A 138 -7.45 0.13 -1.23
CA PHE A 138 -6.34 1.02 -0.88
C PHE A 138 -6.79 2.47 -0.90
N LEU A 139 -6.99 3.06 0.29
CA LEU A 139 -7.29 4.47 0.45
C LEU A 139 -5.99 5.27 0.39
N ASP A 140 -5.81 6.00 -0.71
CA ASP A 140 -4.57 6.73 -0.99
C ASP A 140 -4.86 8.04 -1.73
N PRO A 141 -5.31 9.09 -1.01
CA PRO A 141 -5.62 10.39 -1.60
C PRO A 141 -4.47 10.97 -2.44
N ILE A 142 -3.22 10.79 -2.00
CA ILE A 142 -2.01 11.22 -2.72
C ILE A 142 -1.87 10.43 -4.03
N GLY A 143 -1.94 9.11 -3.99
CA GLY A 143 -1.84 8.28 -5.20
C GLY A 143 -2.95 8.58 -6.22
N VAL A 144 -4.19 8.77 -5.77
CA VAL A 144 -5.33 9.15 -6.63
C VAL A 144 -5.08 10.49 -7.31
N ALA A 145 -4.49 11.45 -6.61
CA ALA A 145 -4.23 12.77 -7.17
C ALA A 145 -3.07 12.79 -8.18
N LEU A 146 -2.12 11.86 -8.08
CA LEU A 146 -0.92 11.82 -8.92
C LEU A 146 -1.11 11.05 -10.23
N GLN A 147 -2.05 10.12 -10.30
CA GLN A 147 -2.22 9.24 -11.46
C GLN A 147 -3.20 9.79 -12.51
N GLN A 148 -3.43 11.12 -12.56
CA GLN A 148 -4.60 11.82 -13.14
C GLN A 148 -5.03 11.48 -14.59
N THR A 149 -4.29 10.63 -15.32
CA THR A 149 -4.81 9.95 -16.50
C THR A 149 -6.05 9.11 -16.13
N ILE A 150 -7.17 9.40 -16.79
CA ILE A 150 -8.57 9.25 -16.32
C ILE A 150 -8.95 7.87 -15.73
N ASN A 151 -8.24 6.78 -16.05
CA ASN A 151 -8.60 5.42 -15.63
C ASN A 151 -7.58 4.70 -14.73
N SER A 152 -6.34 5.16 -14.63
CA SER A 152 -5.30 4.47 -13.82
C SER A 152 -5.41 4.79 -12.33
N ASN A 153 -5.91 5.97 -11.99
CA ASN A 153 -6.14 6.45 -10.60
C ASN A 153 -6.87 5.49 -9.67
N PHE A 154 -7.79 4.71 -10.22
CA PHE A 154 -8.73 3.91 -9.43
C PHE A 154 -8.20 2.53 -9.07
N TRP A 155 -6.98 2.21 -9.50
CA TRP A 155 -6.38 0.89 -9.34
C TRP A 155 -4.95 1.02 -8.85
N VAL A 156 -4.59 0.21 -7.85
CA VAL A 156 -3.20 0.11 -7.44
C VAL A 156 -2.36 -0.37 -8.62
N ALA A 157 -1.23 0.28 -8.81
CA ALA A 157 -0.27 0.06 -9.88
C ALA A 157 -0.70 0.43 -11.30
N GLY A 158 -1.77 1.21 -11.41
CA GLY A 158 -2.10 2.01 -12.60
C GLY A 158 -2.25 1.19 -13.88
N LEU A 159 -3.48 1.02 -14.36
CA LEU A 159 -3.68 0.41 -15.67
C LEU A 159 -3.37 1.41 -16.80
N THR A 160 -2.24 1.22 -17.48
CA THR A 160 -2.05 1.73 -18.83
C THR A 160 -2.90 0.90 -19.79
N GLY A 161 -4.18 1.24 -19.94
CA GLY A 161 -4.98 0.72 -21.06
C GLY A 161 -6.46 0.42 -20.84
N GLY A 162 -7.07 0.73 -19.68
CA GLY A 162 -8.55 0.73 -19.50
C GLY A 162 -9.30 -0.56 -19.90
N GLY A 163 -8.60 -1.67 -20.14
CA GLY A 163 -9.20 -2.88 -20.70
C GLY A 163 -9.98 -3.68 -19.67
N ALA A 164 -10.73 -4.68 -20.16
CA ALA A 164 -11.57 -5.61 -19.38
C ALA A 164 -10.88 -6.31 -18.18
N ASN A 165 -9.56 -6.17 -18.02
CA ASN A 165 -8.78 -6.68 -16.91
C ASN A 165 -8.66 -5.72 -15.71
N ALA A 166 -9.22 -4.51 -15.74
CA ALA A 166 -9.38 -3.63 -14.57
C ALA A 166 -10.01 -4.35 -13.37
N SER A 167 -10.80 -5.35 -13.70
CA SER A 167 -11.36 -6.36 -12.83
C SER A 167 -10.33 -7.24 -12.06
N ARG A 168 -9.02 -6.95 -12.08
CA ARG A 168 -8.00 -7.80 -11.46
C ARG A 168 -7.02 -7.04 -10.57
N TYR A 169 -7.33 -5.81 -10.24
CA TYR A 169 -6.46 -4.98 -9.41
C TYR A 169 -7.16 -4.63 -8.10
N ILE A 170 -6.36 -4.21 -7.12
CA ILE A 170 -6.88 -3.66 -5.87
C ILE A 170 -7.42 -2.27 -6.17
N ALA A 171 -8.64 -2.00 -5.73
CA ALA A 171 -9.24 -0.68 -5.88
C ALA A 171 -8.44 0.35 -5.10
N ARG A 172 -7.97 1.41 -5.76
CA ARG A 172 -7.43 2.61 -5.12
C ARG A 172 -8.54 3.66 -5.04
N ARG A 173 -8.75 4.26 -3.87
CA ARG A 173 -9.80 5.26 -3.65
C ARG A 173 -9.31 6.44 -2.86
N ASP A 174 -10.00 7.56 -3.07
CA ASP A 174 -9.84 8.75 -2.26
C ASP A 174 -10.70 8.64 -0.99
N VAL A 175 -10.41 9.51 -0.04
CA VAL A 175 -11.20 9.71 1.17
C VAL A 175 -11.97 11.01 0.99
N LEU A 176 -13.28 11.03 1.31
CA LEU A 176 -14.06 12.26 1.29
C LEU A 176 -14.19 12.79 2.72
N PHE A 177 -13.96 14.08 2.92
CA PHE A 177 -14.30 14.73 4.18
C PHE A 177 -15.51 15.66 3.99
N PRO A 178 -16.35 15.81 5.03
CA PRO A 178 -17.41 16.81 5.00
C PRO A 178 -16.78 18.19 4.84
N ALA A 179 -17.08 18.88 3.74
CA ALA A 179 -16.68 20.28 3.56
C ALA A 179 -17.63 21.19 4.36
N SER A 180 -17.20 22.43 4.62
CA SER A 180 -18.01 23.45 5.31
C SER A 180 -19.37 23.70 4.63
N ASN A 181 -19.48 23.43 3.33
CA ASN A 181 -20.68 23.65 2.53
C ASN A 181 -21.65 22.44 2.54
N GLY A 182 -21.38 21.43 3.38
CA GLY A 182 -22.19 20.22 3.51
C GLY A 182 -22.06 19.22 2.36
N THR A 183 -21.43 19.60 1.24
CA THR A 183 -21.07 18.68 0.16
C THR A 183 -19.72 18.01 0.45
N PRO A 184 -19.64 16.67 0.51
CA PRO A 184 -18.37 15.98 0.65
C PRO A 184 -17.46 16.32 -0.53
N GLN A 185 -16.21 16.74 -0.24
CA GLN A 185 -15.22 16.99 -1.27
C GLN A 185 -14.10 15.96 -1.19
N ALA A 186 -13.61 15.56 -2.36
CA ALA A 186 -12.49 14.65 -2.53
C ALA A 186 -11.20 15.33 -2.07
N ILE A 187 -10.49 14.71 -1.12
CA ILE A 187 -9.21 15.24 -0.61
C ILE A 187 -8.20 15.38 -1.75
N SER A 188 -8.22 14.47 -2.72
CA SER A 188 -7.35 14.50 -3.91
C SER A 188 -7.44 15.82 -4.67
N GLN A 189 -8.59 16.50 -4.66
CA GLN A 189 -8.81 17.80 -5.32
C GLN A 189 -8.26 19.00 -4.52
N GLN A 190 -7.97 18.81 -3.23
CA GLN A 190 -7.52 19.86 -2.32
C GLN A 190 -6.05 19.57 -1.91
N PRO A 191 -5.05 20.04 -2.66
CA PRO A 191 -3.64 19.63 -2.48
C PRO A 191 -3.10 19.90 -1.08
N PHE A 192 -3.48 21.01 -0.45
CA PHE A 192 -3.08 21.34 0.91
C PHE A 192 -3.72 20.41 1.95
N THR A 193 -5.03 20.16 1.82
CA THR A 193 -5.76 19.23 2.69
C THR A 193 -5.17 17.83 2.58
N ARG A 194 -4.86 17.38 1.36
CA ARG A 194 -4.23 16.09 1.10
C ARG A 194 -2.89 15.92 1.80
N LEU A 195 -2.01 16.91 1.69
CA LEU A 195 -0.74 16.90 2.40
C LEU A 195 -0.96 16.88 3.92
N ASN A 196 -1.86 17.70 4.43
CA ASN A 196 -2.11 17.76 5.87
C ASN A 196 -2.69 16.47 6.45
N PHE A 197 -3.51 15.75 5.67
CA PHE A 197 -4.14 14.50 6.11
C PHE A 197 -3.33 13.25 5.79
N CYS A 198 -2.45 13.26 4.81
CA CYS A 198 -1.75 12.05 4.40
C CYS A 198 -0.23 12.16 4.55
N SER A 199 0.30 13.23 5.17
CA SER A 199 1.73 13.38 5.41
C SER A 199 2.06 13.77 6.85
N LEU A 200 3.30 13.51 7.25
CA LEU A 200 3.86 14.00 8.49
C LEU A 200 4.37 15.42 8.27
N LEU A 201 3.74 16.40 8.94
CA LEU A 201 3.99 17.84 8.72
C LEU A 201 5.13 18.40 9.57
N ASP A 202 5.88 17.53 10.26
CA ASP A 202 6.94 17.93 11.18
C ASP A 202 8.22 18.38 10.47
N ASP A 203 8.33 18.14 9.16
CA ASP A 203 9.43 18.66 8.35
C ASP A 203 9.11 20.08 7.85
N PHE A 204 9.59 21.07 8.59
CA PHE A 204 9.71 22.43 8.07
C PHE A 204 10.92 22.48 7.14
N THR A 205 10.76 22.08 5.88
CA THR A 205 11.81 22.38 4.90
C THR A 205 11.76 23.86 4.56
N PHE A 206 12.95 24.47 4.55
CA PHE A 206 13.12 25.75 3.88
C PHE A 206 12.88 25.51 2.39
N ASN A 207 12.34 26.51 1.68
CA ASN A 207 12.22 26.37 0.23
C ASN A 207 13.61 26.15 -0.40
N ASP A 208 13.66 25.82 -1.70
CA ASP A 208 14.91 25.57 -2.45
C ASP A 208 15.92 26.75 -2.39
N VAL A 209 15.53 27.88 -1.82
CA VAL A 209 16.32 29.12 -1.65
C VAL A 209 16.71 29.36 -0.17
N GLY A 210 16.49 28.40 0.73
CA GLY A 210 16.85 28.50 2.14
C GLY A 210 16.01 29.49 2.96
N ARG A 211 14.86 29.93 2.46
CA ARG A 211 13.95 30.85 3.17
C ARG A 211 12.81 30.09 3.83
N ALA A 212 12.50 30.46 5.07
CA ALA A 212 11.30 29.99 5.75
C ALA A 212 10.10 30.55 4.98
N GLY A 213 9.27 29.67 4.41
CA GLY A 213 8.06 30.13 3.72
C GLY A 213 7.12 30.83 4.70
N ASN A 214 6.47 31.90 4.26
CA ASN A 214 5.55 32.66 5.09
C ASN A 214 4.14 32.04 5.00
N PRO A 215 3.52 31.58 6.09
CA PRO A 215 2.21 30.92 6.05
C PRO A 215 1.02 31.87 5.79
N ASN A 216 1.21 33.19 5.83
CA ASN A 216 0.11 34.17 5.83
C ASN A 216 -0.14 34.89 4.48
N TYR A 217 0.43 34.44 3.35
CA TYR A 217 0.36 35.20 2.10
C TYR A 217 -0.49 34.54 1.01
N SER A 218 -1.46 35.31 0.49
CA SER A 218 -2.47 34.93 -0.50
C SER A 218 -1.85 34.65 -1.88
N ALA A 219 -2.43 33.69 -2.61
CA ALA A 219 -2.04 33.36 -3.98
C ALA A 219 -2.14 34.60 -4.89
N GLY A 220 -1.01 34.99 -5.51
CA GLY A 220 -0.95 36.12 -6.45
C GLY A 220 0.20 37.11 -6.24
N GLN A 221 0.94 37.05 -5.13
CA GLN A 221 2.12 37.91 -4.96
C GLN A 221 3.38 37.34 -5.65
N PRO A 222 4.07 38.13 -6.51
CA PRO A 222 5.36 37.73 -7.07
C PRO A 222 6.40 37.56 -5.96
N GLY A 223 7.09 36.42 -5.93
CA GLY A 223 7.95 35.98 -4.81
C GLY A 223 7.32 34.90 -3.93
N TYR A 224 6.16 34.37 -4.33
CA TYR A 224 5.49 33.22 -3.72
C TYR A 224 6.37 31.97 -3.77
N PHE A 225 6.89 31.58 -2.62
CA PHE A 225 7.37 30.24 -2.38
C PHE A 225 6.59 29.71 -1.18
N PRO A 226 5.54 28.90 -1.40
CA PRO A 226 4.87 28.25 -0.29
C PRO A 226 5.93 27.48 0.49
N VAL A 227 5.83 27.42 1.82
CA VAL A 227 6.64 26.47 2.60
C VAL A 227 6.44 25.13 1.93
N LYS A 228 7.48 24.60 1.29
CA LYS A 228 7.42 23.29 0.67
C LYS A 228 7.42 22.29 1.81
N ARG A 229 6.22 21.95 2.28
CA ARG A 229 6.03 20.78 3.12
C ARG A 229 6.00 19.58 2.19
N GLU A 230 7.16 19.27 1.62
CA GLU A 230 7.35 17.98 0.98
C GLU A 230 7.42 16.99 2.14
N GLY A 231 6.25 16.51 2.57
CA GLY A 231 6.14 15.58 3.68
C GLY A 231 6.99 14.36 3.38
N ASP A 232 8.19 14.34 3.98
CA ASP A 232 9.24 13.35 3.75
C ASP A 232 8.71 11.94 4.05
N TYR A 233 7.71 11.87 4.94
CA TYR A 233 6.86 10.71 5.16
C TYR A 233 5.41 11.03 4.82
N ASN A 234 4.78 10.14 4.06
CA ASN A 234 3.35 10.17 3.81
C ASN A 234 2.79 8.75 3.83
N TYR A 235 1.48 8.61 3.89
CA TYR A 235 0.85 7.32 4.17
C TYR A 235 -0.45 7.12 3.41
N GLY A 236 -0.84 5.85 3.29
CA GLY A 236 -2.14 5.39 2.83
C GLY A 236 -2.63 4.22 3.69
N TRP A 237 -3.88 3.82 3.47
CA TRP A 237 -4.54 2.78 4.27
C TRP A 237 -5.02 1.65 3.37
N MET A 238 -4.56 0.42 3.60
CA MET A 238 -5.19 -0.75 3.03
C MET A 238 -6.23 -1.27 4.00
N ILE A 239 -7.46 -1.42 3.52
CA ILE A 239 -8.60 -1.83 4.34
C ILE A 239 -9.28 -3.05 3.77
N GLN A 240 -9.67 -4.00 4.63
CA GLN A 240 -10.46 -5.17 4.24
C GLN A 240 -11.31 -5.64 5.42
N ARG A 241 -12.61 -5.88 5.22
CA ARG A 241 -13.45 -6.46 6.27
C ARG A 241 -13.14 -7.93 6.41
N LEU A 242 -13.06 -8.43 7.64
CA LEU A 242 -12.91 -9.88 7.89
C LEU A 242 -14.18 -10.64 7.52
N LYS A 243 -15.34 -10.02 7.73
CA LYS A 243 -16.65 -10.54 7.35
C LYS A 243 -17.47 -9.41 6.74
N ASN A 244 -17.97 -9.60 5.54
CA ASN A 244 -18.65 -8.52 4.83
C ASN A 244 -20.04 -8.20 5.41
N ASN A 245 -20.62 -9.12 6.17
CA ASN A 245 -21.83 -8.89 6.96
C ASN A 245 -21.62 -8.03 8.21
N ILE A 246 -20.38 -7.82 8.68
CA ILE A 246 -20.04 -6.90 9.77
C ILE A 246 -19.39 -5.65 9.18
N ARG A 247 -20.22 -4.70 8.74
CA ARG A 247 -19.78 -3.59 7.87
C ARG A 247 -18.98 -2.50 8.56
N TYR A 248 -19.19 -2.35 9.87
CA TYR A 248 -18.53 -1.39 10.73
C TYR A 248 -17.19 -1.88 11.29
N GLU A 249 -16.76 -3.09 10.93
CA GLU A 249 -15.44 -3.65 11.29
C GLU A 249 -14.54 -3.82 10.07
N VAL A 250 -13.27 -3.44 10.20
CA VAL A 250 -12.31 -3.51 9.11
C VAL A 250 -10.91 -3.81 9.63
N ASN A 251 -10.19 -4.71 8.97
CA ASN A 251 -8.75 -4.85 9.18
C ASN A 251 -8.04 -3.68 8.48
N LEU A 252 -7.16 -3.00 9.22
CA LEU A 252 -6.38 -1.89 8.71
C LEU A 252 -4.88 -2.24 8.64
N ASN A 253 -4.28 -2.07 7.46
CA ASN A 253 -2.83 -1.90 7.32
C ASN A 253 -2.51 -0.46 6.94
N VAL A 254 -1.60 0.17 7.69
CA VAL A 254 -1.07 1.50 7.38
C VAL A 254 0.21 1.35 6.57
N VAL A 255 0.22 1.91 5.35
CA VAL A 255 1.37 1.87 4.45
C VAL A 255 2.07 3.22 4.51
N VAL A 256 3.30 3.25 5.04
CA VAL A 256 4.11 4.47 5.16
C VAL A 256 5.13 4.51 4.03
N PHE A 257 5.09 5.60 3.27
CA PHE A 257 6.04 5.92 2.22
C PHE A 257 7.04 6.97 2.69
N ARG A 258 8.26 6.91 2.15
CA ARG A 258 9.29 7.93 2.37
C ARG A 258 9.70 8.55 1.05
N ARG A 259 9.72 9.88 0.94
CA ARG A 259 10.05 10.62 -0.29
C ARG A 259 9.17 10.26 -1.48
N ARG A 260 7.94 9.80 -1.22
CA ARG A 260 6.94 9.65 -2.27
C ARG A 260 6.49 11.04 -2.71
N PRO A 261 6.63 11.41 -3.99
CA PRO A 261 6.22 12.73 -4.49
C PRO A 261 4.76 13.00 -4.12
N ALA A 262 4.44 14.22 -3.70
CA ALA A 262 3.08 14.55 -3.28
C ALA A 262 2.26 15.27 -4.36
N THR A 263 2.91 15.90 -5.35
CA THR A 263 2.25 16.82 -6.30
C THR A 263 2.56 16.61 -7.77
N ASP A 264 3.73 16.09 -8.17
CA ASP A 264 4.21 16.32 -9.55
C ASP A 264 4.68 15.08 -10.33
N VAL A 265 4.94 13.95 -9.67
CA VAL A 265 5.47 12.76 -10.35
C VAL A 265 4.58 11.56 -10.02
N ALA A 266 4.11 10.87 -11.05
CA ALA A 266 3.33 9.66 -10.89
C ALA A 266 4.16 8.61 -10.13
N ASN A 267 3.55 8.03 -9.08
CA ASN A 267 4.19 6.97 -8.32
C ASN A 267 4.41 5.77 -9.25
N GLN A 268 5.66 5.30 -9.28
CA GLN A 268 5.99 4.08 -9.99
C GLN A 268 5.59 2.90 -9.13
N GLU A 269 4.73 2.07 -9.69
CA GLU A 269 4.23 0.88 -9.06
C GLU A 269 4.30 -0.21 -10.13
N TYR A 270 4.88 -1.35 -9.78
CA TYR A 270 5.13 -2.42 -10.72
C TYR A 270 4.22 -3.59 -10.41
N ILE A 271 3.58 -4.13 -11.43
CA ILE A 271 2.78 -5.35 -11.34
C ILE A 271 3.56 -6.50 -11.97
N TYR A 272 3.56 -7.62 -11.28
CA TYR A 272 4.06 -8.89 -11.75
C TYR A 272 2.99 -9.95 -11.53
N GLY A 273 2.65 -10.75 -12.53
CA GLY A 273 1.61 -11.76 -12.32
C GLY A 273 1.36 -12.64 -13.54
N VAL A 274 0.73 -13.80 -13.28
CA VAL A 274 0.42 -14.81 -14.29
C VAL A 274 -1.09 -14.94 -14.43
N SER A 275 -1.57 -14.94 -15.67
CA SER A 275 -2.96 -15.31 -15.97
C SER A 275 -3.10 -16.83 -15.93
N ALA A 276 -4.19 -17.33 -15.34
CA ALA A 276 -4.51 -18.77 -15.24
C ALA A 276 -4.51 -19.53 -16.59
N ASN A 277 -4.59 -18.84 -17.73
CA ASN A 277 -4.56 -19.45 -19.06
C ASN A 277 -3.17 -19.45 -19.71
N GLY A 278 -2.09 -19.15 -18.97
CA GLY A 278 -0.75 -18.98 -19.54
C GLY A 278 -0.58 -17.72 -20.40
N ASN A 279 -1.66 -17.00 -20.70
CA ASN A 279 -1.61 -15.70 -21.39
C ASN A 279 -1.04 -14.64 -20.46
N LEU A 280 0.25 -14.44 -20.63
CA LEU A 280 1.07 -13.44 -20.02
C LEU A 280 0.42 -12.03 -20.12
N LEU A 281 0.12 -11.36 -18.98
CA LEU A 281 -0.39 -9.97 -18.90
C LEU A 281 0.68 -8.97 -19.39
N PRO A 282 0.45 -8.03 -20.32
CA PRO A 282 1.51 -7.20 -20.93
C PRO A 282 2.57 -6.69 -19.92
N ASN A 283 3.87 -6.88 -20.22
CA ASN A 283 5.05 -6.82 -19.30
C ASN A 283 5.23 -8.03 -18.36
N THR A 284 4.98 -9.23 -18.85
CA THR A 284 4.69 -10.36 -17.97
C THR A 284 5.92 -11.07 -17.45
N ALA A 285 6.13 -10.85 -16.16
CA ALA A 285 6.90 -11.78 -15.39
C ALA A 285 6.05 -13.03 -15.01
N GLY A 286 6.54 -14.23 -15.30
CA GLY A 286 5.99 -15.49 -14.80
C GLY A 286 6.19 -15.60 -13.29
N LEU A 287 5.17 -15.25 -12.50
CA LEU A 287 5.12 -15.47 -11.06
C LEU A 287 4.74 -16.92 -10.75
N ALA A 288 5.55 -17.61 -9.97
CA ALA A 288 5.24 -18.92 -9.41
C ALA A 288 5.60 -18.93 -7.93
N TYR A 289 4.63 -19.27 -7.08
CA TYR A 289 4.90 -19.51 -5.67
C TYR A 289 3.98 -20.60 -5.13
N THR A 290 4.51 -21.34 -4.16
CA THR A 290 3.78 -22.33 -3.38
C THR A 290 3.19 -21.65 -2.14
N SER A 291 1.92 -21.90 -1.82
CA SER A 291 1.32 -21.45 -0.55
C SER A 291 2.16 -21.91 0.65
N ASN A 292 2.26 -21.10 1.70
CA ASN A 292 3.10 -21.36 2.88
C ASN A 292 4.61 -21.43 2.62
N SER A 293 5.07 -20.96 1.45
CA SER A 293 6.48 -20.77 1.15
C SER A 293 6.95 -19.37 1.55
N ASN A 294 8.21 -19.27 1.98
CA ASN A 294 8.93 -18.00 2.12
C ASN A 294 9.60 -17.56 0.81
N ILE A 295 9.52 -18.37 -0.24
CA ILE A 295 10.17 -18.10 -1.53
C ILE A 295 9.11 -17.83 -2.59
N VAL A 296 9.27 -16.71 -3.28
CA VAL A 296 8.48 -16.29 -4.44
C VAL A 296 9.39 -16.23 -5.65
N THR A 297 9.13 -17.05 -6.66
CA THR A 297 9.91 -17.05 -7.90
C THR A 297 9.24 -16.14 -8.92
N LEU A 298 9.98 -15.12 -9.34
CA LEU A 298 9.57 -14.11 -10.31
C LEU A 298 10.41 -14.25 -11.58
N ASN A 299 9.84 -14.79 -12.65
CA ASN A 299 10.51 -14.85 -13.95
C ASN A 299 10.22 -13.56 -14.70
N TYR A 300 11.16 -12.67 -15.01
CA TYR A 300 10.88 -11.41 -15.72
C TYR A 300 11.59 -11.34 -17.08
N SER A 301 11.03 -10.56 -18.00
CA SER A 301 11.65 -10.22 -19.29
C SER A 301 12.03 -8.74 -19.33
N GLY A 302 13.16 -8.39 -19.93
CA GLY A 302 13.59 -7.00 -20.08
C GLY A 302 14.24 -6.41 -18.83
N ALA A 303 13.83 -5.21 -18.42
CA ALA A 303 14.45 -4.50 -17.30
C ALA A 303 14.26 -5.24 -15.98
N ARG A 304 15.33 -5.32 -15.19
CA ARG A 304 15.34 -5.92 -13.86
C ARG A 304 14.27 -5.27 -12.95
N PRO A 305 13.36 -6.04 -12.34
CA PRO A 305 12.44 -5.55 -11.31
C PRO A 305 13.19 -4.77 -10.23
N PRO A 306 12.70 -3.59 -9.79
CA PRO A 306 13.36 -2.80 -8.75
C PRO A 306 13.12 -3.35 -7.34
N ILE A 307 13.19 -4.68 -7.19
CA ILE A 307 13.02 -5.39 -5.92
C ILE A 307 14.40 -5.58 -5.29
N LYS A 308 14.55 -5.13 -4.05
CA LYS A 308 15.79 -5.24 -3.27
C LYS A 308 15.48 -5.77 -1.87
N ARG A 309 16.50 -6.28 -1.17
CA ARG A 309 16.38 -6.57 0.27
C ARG A 309 15.84 -5.35 1.02
N GLY A 310 14.85 -5.58 1.87
CA GLY A 310 14.15 -4.56 2.66
C GLY A 310 12.98 -3.88 1.93
N THR A 311 12.76 -4.15 0.65
CA THR A 311 11.60 -3.64 -0.10
C THR A 311 10.32 -4.33 0.39
N TRP A 312 9.19 -3.62 0.30
CA TRP A 312 7.87 -4.18 0.54
C TRP A 312 7.20 -4.61 -0.76
N ILE A 313 6.59 -5.79 -0.74
CA ILE A 313 5.79 -6.31 -1.84
C ILE A 313 4.38 -6.61 -1.33
N MET A 314 3.38 -6.39 -2.17
CA MET A 314 1.98 -6.66 -1.87
C MET A 314 1.49 -7.84 -2.71
N ASN A 315 0.98 -8.87 -2.06
CA ASN A 315 0.27 -9.95 -2.72
C ASN A 315 -1.17 -9.49 -3.01
N ALA A 316 -1.45 -9.21 -4.28
CA ALA A 316 -2.75 -8.79 -4.80
C ALA A 316 -3.51 -9.94 -5.48
N SER A 317 -3.15 -11.19 -5.16
CA SER A 317 -3.69 -12.37 -5.82
C SER A 317 -5.19 -12.49 -5.64
N GLN A 318 -5.82 -13.18 -6.59
CA GLN A 318 -7.27 -13.30 -6.67
C GLN A 318 -7.68 -14.74 -6.92
N TYR A 319 -8.86 -15.08 -6.42
CA TYR A 319 -9.46 -16.38 -6.59
C TYR A 319 -10.92 -16.21 -7.01
N ALA A 320 -11.27 -16.73 -8.19
CA ALA A 320 -12.65 -16.82 -8.63
C ALA A 320 -13.30 -18.08 -8.08
N VAL A 321 -14.37 -17.90 -7.32
CA VAL A 321 -15.30 -18.95 -6.92
C VAL A 321 -16.51 -18.86 -7.84
N THR A 322 -16.76 -19.93 -8.57
CA THR A 322 -17.93 -20.11 -9.43
C THR A 322 -18.96 -20.88 -8.62
N GLU A 323 -19.94 -20.20 -8.01
CA GLU A 323 -21.06 -20.87 -7.35
C GLU A 323 -22.19 -21.08 -8.35
N HIS A 324 -22.74 -22.30 -8.38
CA HIS A 324 -23.93 -22.60 -9.17
C HIS A 324 -25.13 -22.51 -8.22
N SER A 325 -25.83 -21.38 -8.25
CA SER A 325 -27.07 -21.20 -7.50
C SER A 325 -28.24 -21.77 -8.32
N GLY A 326 -28.82 -22.88 -7.86
CA GLY A 326 -30.12 -23.36 -8.37
C GLY A 326 -30.12 -24.51 -9.37
N ALA A 327 -31.34 -25.03 -9.57
CA ALA A 327 -31.67 -26.31 -10.19
C ALA A 327 -31.18 -26.48 -11.64
N LEU A 328 -31.14 -27.75 -12.07
CA LEU A 328 -30.68 -28.31 -13.36
C LEU A 328 -31.06 -27.56 -14.67
N ASN A 329 -31.87 -26.51 -14.65
CA ASN A 329 -32.51 -25.92 -15.83
C ASN A 329 -32.11 -24.46 -16.16
N GLY A 330 -30.96 -23.98 -15.69
CA GLY A 330 -30.37 -22.73 -16.21
C GLY A 330 -29.23 -22.21 -15.34
N PRO A 331 -27.96 -22.19 -15.81
CA PRO A 331 -26.84 -21.79 -14.99
C PRO A 331 -26.76 -20.25 -14.92
N THR A 332 -27.35 -19.66 -13.90
CA THR A 332 -26.86 -18.36 -13.43
C THR A 332 -25.58 -18.65 -12.66
N VAL A 333 -24.45 -18.28 -13.24
CA VAL A 333 -23.13 -18.53 -12.66
C VAL A 333 -22.75 -17.30 -11.85
N ASP A 334 -22.93 -17.37 -10.54
CA ASP A 334 -22.48 -16.31 -9.64
C ASP A 334 -20.97 -16.49 -9.43
N GLN A 335 -20.18 -15.58 -10.00
CA GLN A 335 -18.73 -15.55 -9.83
C GLN A 335 -18.35 -14.56 -8.75
N TYR A 336 -17.86 -15.06 -7.61
CA TYR A 336 -17.28 -14.23 -6.57
C TYR A 336 -15.77 -14.18 -6.75
N LEU A 337 -15.23 -12.96 -6.77
CA LEU A 337 -13.80 -12.73 -6.76
C LEU A 337 -13.35 -12.43 -5.34
N ARG A 338 -12.61 -13.36 -4.74
CA ARG A 338 -11.86 -13.08 -3.51
C ARG A 338 -10.52 -12.49 -3.89
N GLN A 339 -10.16 -11.40 -3.24
CA GLN A 339 -8.89 -10.71 -3.46
C GLN A 339 -8.14 -10.64 -2.13
N PHE A 340 -6.83 -10.82 -2.20
CA PHE A 340 -5.89 -10.68 -1.09
C PHE A 340 -5.12 -9.38 -1.27
N ALA A 341 -4.71 -8.76 -0.16
CA ALA A 341 -3.86 -7.57 -0.16
C ALA A 341 -2.91 -7.60 1.04
N ASP A 342 -2.14 -8.68 1.12
CA ASP A 342 -1.17 -8.89 2.20
C ASP A 342 0.20 -8.30 1.83
N PHE A 343 0.86 -7.67 2.80
CA PHE A 343 2.18 -7.08 2.61
C PHE A 343 3.27 -7.99 3.18
N TYR A 344 4.36 -8.11 2.43
CA TYR A 344 5.51 -8.93 2.80
C TYR A 344 6.79 -8.12 2.64
N ARG A 345 7.68 -8.23 3.63
CA ARG A 345 9.01 -7.63 3.58
C ARG A 345 9.99 -8.59 2.93
N VAL A 346 10.75 -8.10 1.96
CA VAL A 346 11.78 -8.89 1.26
C VAL A 346 13.02 -9.00 2.14
N VAL A 347 13.46 -10.22 2.42
CA VAL A 347 14.65 -10.54 3.23
C VAL A 347 15.87 -10.75 2.35
N SER A 348 15.72 -11.47 1.24
CA SER A 348 16.79 -11.72 0.29
C SER A 348 16.24 -11.80 -1.13
N VAL A 349 17.12 -11.56 -2.10
CA VAL A 349 16.82 -11.64 -3.53
C VAL A 349 17.97 -12.37 -4.18
N GLN A 350 17.68 -13.52 -4.78
CA GLN A 350 18.62 -14.30 -5.58
C GLN A 350 18.22 -14.21 -7.04
N GLU A 351 19.17 -13.96 -7.92
CA GLU A 351 18.89 -13.70 -9.33
C GLU A 351 19.69 -14.66 -10.21
N ALA A 352 18.99 -15.32 -11.12
CA ALA A 352 19.56 -16.10 -12.21
C ALA A 352 19.27 -15.35 -13.51
N THR A 353 20.26 -14.58 -13.98
CA THR A 353 20.14 -13.78 -15.20
C THR A 353 20.43 -14.59 -16.46
N THR A 354 19.66 -14.35 -17.51
CA THR A 354 19.94 -14.74 -18.90
C THR A 354 19.98 -13.50 -19.80
N ALA A 355 20.45 -13.61 -21.04
CA ALA A 355 20.60 -12.45 -21.93
C ALA A 355 19.28 -11.73 -22.28
N THR A 356 18.13 -12.40 -22.15
CA THR A 356 16.81 -11.89 -22.56
C THR A 356 15.81 -11.72 -21.41
N GLY A 357 16.21 -12.03 -20.19
CA GLY A 357 15.36 -12.02 -19.00
C GLY A 357 16.04 -12.73 -17.83
N GLY A 358 15.33 -12.93 -16.73
CA GLY A 358 15.89 -13.64 -15.60
C GLY A 358 14.82 -14.25 -14.70
N THR A 359 15.27 -15.13 -13.82
CA THR A 359 14.48 -15.63 -12.71
C THR A 359 15.00 -14.97 -11.43
N MET A 360 14.10 -14.45 -10.63
CA MET A 360 14.40 -13.83 -9.35
C MET A 360 13.66 -14.60 -8.25
N ASP A 361 14.42 -15.27 -7.39
CA ASP A 361 13.89 -15.89 -6.17
C ASP A 361 13.92 -14.87 -5.05
N ILE A 362 12.74 -14.50 -4.59
CA ILE A 362 12.51 -13.48 -3.57
C ILE A 362 12.17 -14.20 -2.28
N GLU A 363 13.05 -14.10 -1.28
CA GLU A 363 12.77 -14.59 0.06
C GLU A 363 12.04 -13.50 0.85
N ILE A 364 10.89 -13.85 1.43
CA ILE A 364 10.07 -12.95 2.26
C ILE A 364 10.14 -13.34 3.73
N GLN A 365 9.95 -12.35 4.60
CA GLN A 365 10.10 -12.50 6.05
C GLN A 365 9.07 -13.43 6.68
N THR A 366 7.83 -13.36 6.20
CA THR A 366 6.72 -14.20 6.69
C THR A 366 6.22 -15.08 5.54
N PRO A 367 5.88 -16.35 5.80
CA PRO A 367 5.34 -17.22 4.77
C PRO A 367 4.12 -16.62 4.10
N LEU A 368 4.00 -16.84 2.78
CA LEU A 368 2.80 -16.43 2.06
C LEU A 368 1.57 -17.11 2.66
N LYS A 369 0.56 -16.30 2.99
CA LYS A 369 -0.74 -16.83 3.42
C LYS A 369 -1.29 -17.78 2.35
N PRO A 370 -1.83 -18.94 2.76
CA PRO A 370 -2.36 -19.89 1.80
C PRO A 370 -3.55 -19.29 1.08
N LEU A 371 -3.57 -19.42 -0.25
CA LEU A 371 -4.78 -19.16 -1.00
C LEU A 371 -5.82 -20.20 -0.57
N PRO A 372 -7.09 -19.82 -0.32
CA PRO A 372 -8.15 -20.75 0.00
C PRO A 372 -8.20 -21.85 -1.06
N GLN A 373 -8.05 -23.10 -0.64
CA GLN A 373 -8.14 -24.21 -1.58
C GLN A 373 -9.61 -24.38 -2.03
N PRO A 374 -9.86 -24.64 -3.33
CA PRO A 374 -11.18 -25.04 -3.81
C PRO A 374 -11.66 -26.26 -3.01
N GLY A 375 -12.70 -26.10 -2.19
CA GLY A 375 -13.32 -27.21 -1.43
C GLY A 375 -13.25 -27.13 0.10
N GLN A 376 -12.54 -26.17 0.69
CA GLN A 376 -12.51 -25.98 2.15
C GLN A 376 -13.42 -24.84 2.65
N ILE A 377 -14.43 -24.43 1.88
CA ILE A 377 -15.37 -23.39 2.34
C ILE A 377 -16.29 -24.01 3.40
N PRO A 378 -16.20 -23.59 4.69
CA PRO A 378 -16.99 -24.19 5.75
C PRO A 378 -18.47 -23.87 5.54
N GLY A 379 -19.31 -24.90 5.41
CA GLY A 379 -20.77 -24.74 5.30
C GLY A 379 -21.41 -25.27 4.01
N THR A 380 -20.63 -25.61 2.98
CA THR A 380 -21.17 -26.16 1.72
C THR A 380 -20.97 -27.67 1.63
N ASN A 381 -21.65 -28.44 2.49
CA ASN A 381 -21.49 -29.90 2.55
C ASN A 381 -22.05 -30.69 1.34
N ASN A 382 -22.65 -30.04 0.34
CA ASN A 382 -23.35 -30.73 -0.77
C ASN A 382 -23.00 -30.28 -2.19
N TYR A 383 -22.03 -29.37 -2.40
CA TYR A 383 -21.67 -28.90 -3.74
C TYR A 383 -20.24 -29.31 -4.14
N ALA A 384 -20.06 -30.59 -4.44
CA ALA A 384 -18.81 -31.19 -4.91
C ALA A 384 -18.44 -30.83 -6.39
N ARG A 385 -18.86 -29.67 -6.91
CA ARG A 385 -18.68 -29.30 -8.33
C ARG A 385 -17.92 -27.98 -8.56
N PHE A 386 -16.91 -27.68 -7.73
CA PHE A 386 -15.94 -26.62 -8.03
C PHE A 386 -14.83 -27.15 -8.95
N THR A 387 -15.16 -27.47 -10.21
CA THR A 387 -14.21 -28.17 -11.09
C THR A 387 -13.18 -27.25 -11.77
N ASN A 388 -13.35 -25.91 -11.75
CA ASN A 388 -12.51 -24.96 -12.50
C ASN A 388 -12.27 -23.62 -11.76
N GLY A 389 -11.79 -23.66 -10.51
CA GLY A 389 -11.38 -22.44 -9.82
C GLY A 389 -10.18 -21.80 -10.52
N ARG A 390 -10.31 -20.54 -10.96
CA ARG A 390 -9.19 -19.78 -11.53
C ARG A 390 -8.52 -18.98 -10.43
N THR A 391 -7.23 -19.22 -10.22
CA THR A 391 -6.36 -18.39 -9.37
C THR A 391 -5.54 -17.45 -10.24
N TRP A 392 -5.52 -16.17 -9.90
CA TRP A 392 -4.61 -15.19 -10.47
C TRP A 392 -3.59 -14.83 -9.42
N GLN A 393 -2.32 -15.10 -9.70
CA GLN A 393 -1.24 -14.70 -8.82
C GLN A 393 -0.74 -13.33 -9.26
N VAL A 394 -0.85 -12.34 -8.37
CA VAL A 394 -0.46 -10.96 -8.65
C VAL A 394 0.39 -10.46 -7.49
N LEU A 395 1.56 -9.96 -7.81
CA LEU A 395 2.48 -9.28 -6.92
C LEU A 395 2.62 -7.84 -7.37
N ILE A 396 2.48 -6.91 -6.42
CA ILE A 396 2.64 -5.48 -6.66
C ILE A 396 3.83 -4.99 -5.86
N VAL A 397 4.74 -4.29 -6.53
CA VAL A 397 5.86 -3.60 -5.90
C VAL A 397 5.54 -2.11 -5.90
N MET A 398 5.34 -1.56 -4.71
CA MET A 398 5.12 -0.14 -4.54
C MET A 398 6.46 0.53 -4.26
N ASP A 399 6.83 1.54 -5.05
CA ASP A 399 8.04 2.29 -4.79
C ASP A 399 7.91 3.11 -3.49
N ASN A 400 9.04 3.37 -2.85
CA ASN A 400 9.17 4.21 -1.66
C ASN A 400 8.41 3.77 -0.41
N VAL A 401 7.78 2.58 -0.39
CA VAL A 401 7.22 2.01 0.83
C VAL A 401 8.36 1.71 1.80
N THR A 402 8.32 2.37 2.94
CA THR A 402 9.33 2.22 3.98
C THR A 402 8.93 1.17 5.01
N GLU A 403 7.69 1.22 5.48
CA GLU A 403 7.19 0.35 6.54
C GLU A 403 5.68 0.14 6.38
N VAL A 404 5.19 -1.04 6.77
CA VAL A 404 3.77 -1.37 6.78
C VAL A 404 3.38 -1.84 8.19
N PHE A 405 2.37 -1.22 8.77
CA PHE A 405 1.90 -1.53 10.11
C PHE A 405 0.52 -2.18 10.06
N ASP A 406 0.42 -3.43 10.50
CA ASP A 406 -0.87 -4.10 10.74
C ASP A 406 -1.46 -3.55 12.06
N ARG A 407 -2.65 -2.95 11.98
CA ARG A 407 -3.38 -2.38 13.12
C ARG A 407 -4.50 -3.29 13.61
N GLY A 408 -4.66 -4.46 12.99
CA GLY A 408 -5.71 -5.41 13.26
C GLY A 408 -7.09 -4.87 12.92
N THR A 409 -8.11 -5.41 13.59
CA THR A 409 -9.50 -5.02 13.37
C THR A 409 -9.86 -3.74 14.11
N ILE A 410 -10.36 -2.78 13.35
CA ILE A 410 -10.91 -1.52 13.83
C ILE A 410 -12.44 -1.61 13.72
N SER A 411 -13.13 -1.21 14.78
CA SER A 411 -14.59 -1.10 14.82
C SER A 411 -14.99 0.36 14.97
N ALA A 412 -16.09 0.77 14.35
CA ALA A 412 -16.66 2.11 14.55
C ALA A 412 -17.06 2.38 16.02
N PHE A 413 -17.34 1.32 16.78
CA PHE A 413 -17.72 1.37 18.19
C PHE A 413 -16.54 1.19 19.15
N GLY A 414 -15.40 0.73 18.64
CA GLY A 414 -14.23 0.44 19.47
C GLY A 414 -13.69 1.72 20.09
N THR A 415 -13.38 1.68 21.39
CA THR A 415 -12.49 2.68 21.96
C THR A 415 -11.16 2.62 21.21
N PRO A 416 -10.49 3.77 20.95
CA PRO A 416 -9.15 3.75 20.39
C PRO A 416 -8.28 2.80 21.20
N ALA A 417 -7.61 1.84 20.54
CA ALA A 417 -6.60 1.04 21.21
C ALA A 417 -5.54 2.01 21.77
N PRO A 418 -5.06 1.79 23.01
CA PRO A 418 -4.11 2.69 23.66
C PRO A 418 -2.81 2.87 22.87
#